data_AF-A0A7X8EF52-F1
#
_entry.id   AF-A0A7X8EF52-F1
#
_cell.length_a   1.000
_cell.length_b   1.000
_cell.length_c   1.000
_cell.angle_alpha   90.00
_cell.angle_beta   90.00
_cell.angle_gamma   90.00
#
_symmetry.space_group_name_H-M   'P 1'
#
loop_
_entity.id
_entity.type
_entity.pdbx_description
1 polymer ?
#
loop_
_entity_poly.entity_id
_entity_poly.type
_entity_poly.pdbx_seq_one_letter_code
_entity_poly.pdbx_strand_id
1 'polypeptide(L)'
;MKVYSLSKNDTTLIKGLAIFGIVFHNFFHHLSPFTGENEFEFNPSYVYNLFNTLKDYTGEIINILFSYFGHFGVQLFIFISGYGLAVSFINRDRSWLTFMIERLKKLYPLLIIGTLVLFLTTLVVYNKFLSIETWRAIGYKFLFIHTITPYECLNVSGPWWFFGLIFQLYLLFPLLNYLIKKFNIKGFLIICLLSYIWIYISQYEFGIYRQHLYLLANSPGHVAEFCLGIWFAHNKNREISPVFLVLAIIVFSLGNFFQSFFPLTFLSVCLIFIFCYPKIKQLAGKKPRLLQTFFLFLGKLSMILFVINAVIRDPIISTYGKNNLGAVGHLVLAILFFVFIIILAIALKPVHSGIGYLFNKIPSPEKSAFFKPVERIVQTMLVLLSIYIVIYLIPKNKQQITSSHITPGNIITYEDTYKNLAIHTFTNNPHGITVKISFDYKHNEGEIPSVVYDISNALWKNFHLSQVKENEFTHHEFTHTYYKPFFLRINNKEVKAFFWPRNKTSGEYKNVNVSFVTTN
;
A
#
# COMPACT_ATOMS: atom_id res chain seq x y z
N MET A 1 12.26 -8.51 -29.17
CA MET A 1 10.81 -8.79 -29.20
C MET A 1 10.09 -7.62 -29.85
N LYS A 2 9.22 -7.87 -30.84
CA LYS A 2 8.36 -6.81 -31.41
C LYS A 2 7.26 -6.40 -30.42
N VAL A 3 7.08 -5.09 -30.24
CA VAL A 3 5.94 -4.52 -29.51
C VAL A 3 4.66 -4.88 -30.25
N TYR A 4 3.80 -5.65 -29.59
CA TYR A 4 2.54 -6.14 -30.13
C TYR A 4 1.37 -5.31 -29.61
N SER A 5 0.25 -5.29 -30.35
CA SER A 5 -0.97 -4.66 -29.88
C SER A 5 -1.74 -5.57 -28.92
N LEU A 6 -2.14 -5.05 -27.78
CA LEU A 6 -3.13 -5.68 -26.91
C LEU A 6 -4.54 -5.34 -27.43
N SER A 7 -5.31 -6.38 -27.76
CA SER A 7 -6.74 -6.27 -28.05
C SER A 7 -7.56 -6.00 -26.78
N LYS A 8 -8.85 -5.71 -26.93
CA LYS A 8 -9.77 -5.61 -25.78
C LYS A 8 -9.76 -6.90 -24.95
N ASN A 9 -9.84 -8.06 -25.61
CA ASN A 9 -9.78 -9.36 -24.93
C ASN A 9 -8.45 -9.57 -24.21
N ASP A 10 -7.33 -9.13 -24.79
CA ASP A 10 -6.03 -9.22 -24.13
C ASP A 10 -6.00 -8.39 -22.85
N THR A 11 -6.47 -7.14 -22.90
CA THR A 11 -6.56 -6.30 -21.69
C THR A 11 -7.50 -6.88 -20.64
N THR A 12 -8.62 -7.49 -21.04
CA THR A 12 -9.53 -8.18 -20.12
C THR A 12 -8.88 -9.42 -19.51
N LEU A 13 -8.14 -10.21 -20.29
CA LEU A 13 -7.42 -11.37 -19.78
C LEU A 13 -6.36 -10.97 -18.75
N ILE A 14 -5.60 -9.91 -19.02
CA ILE A 14 -4.61 -9.36 -18.08
C ILE A 14 -5.29 -8.90 -16.80
N LYS A 15 -6.46 -8.25 -16.89
CA LYS A 15 -7.26 -7.90 -15.69
C LYS A 15 -7.65 -9.11 -14.87
N GLY A 16 -8.02 -10.21 -15.54
CA GLY A 16 -8.37 -11.47 -14.88
C GLY A 16 -7.20 -12.07 -14.11
N LEU A 17 -6.01 -12.10 -14.71
CA LEU A 17 -4.78 -12.57 -14.06
C LEU A 17 -4.39 -11.65 -12.88
N ALA A 18 -4.46 -10.34 -13.08
CA ALA A 18 -4.14 -9.34 -12.07
C ALA A 18 -5.07 -9.45 -10.85
N ILE A 19 -6.39 -9.48 -11.05
CA ILE A 19 -7.33 -9.55 -9.94
C ILE A 19 -7.24 -10.87 -9.19
N PHE A 20 -6.93 -11.96 -9.88
CA PHE A 20 -6.67 -13.25 -9.25
C PHE A 20 -5.50 -13.14 -8.26
N GLY A 21 -4.36 -12.61 -8.70
CA GLY A 21 -3.21 -12.36 -7.84
C GLY A 21 -3.52 -11.46 -6.65
N ILE A 22 -4.18 -10.31 -6.90
CA ILE A 22 -4.52 -9.33 -5.86
C ILE A 22 -5.43 -9.93 -4.79
N VAL A 23 -6.48 -10.65 -5.18
CA VAL A 23 -7.44 -11.22 -4.22
C VAL A 23 -6.77 -12.27 -3.34
N PHE A 24 -5.98 -13.17 -3.92
CA PHE A 24 -5.30 -14.20 -3.14
C PHE A 24 -4.19 -13.62 -2.28
N HIS A 25 -3.45 -12.63 -2.77
CA HIS A 25 -2.53 -11.86 -1.93
C HIS A 25 -3.23 -11.25 -0.73
N ASN A 26 -4.32 -10.51 -0.99
CA ASN A 26 -5.10 -9.87 0.04
C ASN A 26 -5.63 -10.86 1.08
N PHE A 27 -5.92 -12.09 0.67
CA PHE A 27 -6.37 -13.14 1.57
C PHE A 27 -5.21 -13.76 2.37
N PHE A 28 -4.18 -14.26 1.70
CA PHE A 28 -3.11 -15.05 2.33
C PHE A 28 -2.14 -14.24 3.19
N HIS A 29 -1.91 -12.95 2.92
CA HIS A 29 -1.00 -12.17 3.76
C HIS A 29 -1.53 -11.93 5.19
N HIS A 30 -2.82 -12.22 5.41
CA HIS A 30 -3.43 -12.19 6.74
C HIS A 30 -3.52 -13.57 7.42
N LEU A 31 -2.95 -14.61 6.80
CA LEU A 31 -2.91 -15.96 7.35
C LEU A 31 -1.48 -16.39 7.66
N SER A 32 -1.33 -17.18 8.71
CA SER A 32 -0.07 -17.87 8.99
C SER A 32 0.18 -18.93 7.90
N PRO A 33 1.41 -19.11 7.42
CA PRO A 33 2.66 -18.46 7.85
C PRO A 33 2.85 -17.06 7.24
N PHE A 34 3.14 -16.08 8.10
CA PHE A 34 3.30 -14.68 7.70
C PHE A 34 4.67 -14.44 7.06
N THR A 35 4.69 -14.13 5.77
CA THR A 35 5.92 -13.71 5.06
C THR A 35 6.24 -12.23 5.29
N GLY A 36 5.21 -11.41 5.53
CA GLY A 36 5.27 -9.99 5.19
C GLY A 36 5.32 -9.78 3.67
N GLU A 37 5.42 -8.52 3.25
CA GLU A 37 5.39 -8.14 1.84
C GLU A 37 6.07 -6.79 1.64
N ASN A 38 6.72 -6.64 0.50
CA ASN A 38 7.29 -5.37 0.08
C ASN A 38 6.31 -4.68 -0.88
N GLU A 39 5.13 -4.28 -0.40
CA GLU A 39 4.14 -3.56 -1.22
C GLU A 39 4.32 -2.03 -1.12
N PHE A 40 4.27 -1.48 0.09
CA PHE A 40 4.36 -0.03 0.32
C PHE A 40 5.66 0.42 0.98
N GLU A 41 6.34 -0.50 1.65
CA GLU A 41 7.55 -0.26 2.42
C GLU A 41 8.51 -1.41 2.19
N PHE A 42 9.81 -1.09 2.19
CA PHE A 42 10.84 -2.10 2.07
C PHE A 42 11.24 -2.60 3.45
N ASN A 43 11.18 -3.91 3.66
CA ASN A 43 11.78 -4.57 4.80
C ASN A 43 12.57 -5.80 4.33
N PRO A 44 13.90 -5.85 4.55
CA PRO A 44 14.71 -6.97 4.10
C PRO A 44 14.35 -8.27 4.83
N SER A 45 13.76 -8.22 6.04
CA SER A 45 13.31 -9.44 6.74
C SER A 45 12.24 -10.21 5.97
N TYR A 46 11.40 -9.54 5.18
CA TYR A 46 10.28 -10.19 4.49
C TYR A 46 10.75 -11.18 3.42
N VAL A 47 11.84 -10.89 2.71
CA VAL A 47 12.40 -11.85 1.74
C VAL A 47 13.04 -13.05 2.44
N TYR A 48 13.68 -12.86 3.59
CA TYR A 48 14.19 -13.98 4.39
C TYR A 48 13.06 -14.83 4.96
N ASN A 49 12.00 -14.19 5.46
CA ASN A 49 10.79 -14.88 5.91
C ASN A 49 10.17 -15.70 4.77
N LEU A 50 10.09 -15.16 3.54
CA LEU A 50 9.63 -15.91 2.38
C LEU A 50 10.41 -17.22 2.18
N PHE A 51 11.74 -17.18 2.20
CA PHE A 51 12.54 -18.40 2.01
C PHE A 51 12.44 -19.37 3.18
N ASN A 52 12.43 -18.84 4.42
CA ASN A 52 12.27 -19.66 5.62
C ASN A 52 10.90 -20.36 5.63
N THR A 53 9.81 -19.64 5.33
CA THR A 53 8.47 -20.24 5.30
C THR A 53 8.30 -21.23 4.15
N LEU A 54 8.90 -20.97 2.97
CA LEU A 54 8.91 -21.95 1.87
C LEU A 54 9.62 -23.25 2.26
N LYS A 55 10.67 -23.16 3.08
CA LYS A 55 11.41 -24.31 3.60
C LYS A 55 10.63 -25.05 4.69
N ASP A 56 10.06 -24.32 5.64
CA ASP A 56 9.45 -24.88 6.85
C ASP A 56 8.00 -25.36 6.59
N TYR A 57 7.31 -24.78 5.61
CA TYR A 57 5.92 -25.07 5.27
C TYR A 57 5.78 -25.44 3.78
N THR A 58 6.44 -26.52 3.35
CA THR A 58 6.45 -26.96 1.94
C THR A 58 5.07 -27.26 1.36
N GLY A 59 4.06 -27.56 2.19
CA GLY A 59 2.66 -27.71 1.76
C GLY A 59 1.94 -26.39 1.45
N GLU A 60 2.44 -25.26 1.95
CA GLU A 60 1.84 -23.91 1.86
C GLU A 60 2.39 -23.10 0.67
N ILE A 61 3.17 -23.69 -0.25
CA ILE A 61 3.89 -22.95 -1.32
C ILE A 61 2.98 -22.00 -2.10
N ILE A 62 1.77 -22.43 -2.46
CA ILE A 62 0.82 -21.58 -3.19
C ILE A 62 0.43 -20.34 -2.36
N ASN A 63 0.13 -20.55 -1.08
CA ASN A 63 -0.34 -19.53 -0.16
C ASN A 63 0.78 -18.51 0.11
N ILE A 64 2.00 -19.01 0.34
CA ILE A 64 3.22 -18.22 0.54
C ILE A 64 3.54 -17.35 -0.68
N LEU A 65 3.50 -17.94 -1.90
CA LEU A 65 3.80 -17.19 -3.12
C LEU A 65 2.75 -16.12 -3.42
N PHE A 66 1.45 -16.39 -3.20
CA PHE A 66 0.42 -15.37 -3.37
C PHE A 66 0.51 -14.29 -2.29
N SER A 67 0.76 -14.66 -1.03
CA SER A 67 1.00 -13.72 0.07
C SER A 67 2.08 -12.72 -0.32
N TYR A 68 3.26 -13.20 -0.75
CA TYR A 68 4.38 -12.30 -1.01
C TYR A 68 4.32 -11.60 -2.38
N PHE A 69 3.90 -12.26 -3.47
CA PHE A 69 3.99 -11.70 -4.83
C PHE A 69 2.66 -11.26 -5.44
N GLY A 70 1.50 -11.64 -4.90
CA GLY A 70 0.23 -11.42 -5.60
C GLY A 70 -0.17 -9.93 -5.70
N HIS A 71 0.36 -9.06 -4.83
CA HIS A 71 0.17 -7.60 -4.93
C HIS A 71 0.67 -7.02 -6.27
N PHE A 72 1.63 -7.68 -6.94
CA PHE A 72 2.14 -7.25 -8.24
C PHE A 72 1.06 -7.18 -9.35
N GLY A 73 -0.12 -7.77 -9.12
CA GLY A 73 -1.29 -7.58 -9.99
C GLY A 73 -1.72 -6.11 -10.10
N VAL A 74 -1.47 -5.28 -9.08
CA VAL A 74 -1.81 -3.84 -9.11
C VAL A 74 -1.03 -3.12 -10.22
N GLN A 75 0.26 -3.42 -10.37
CA GLN A 75 1.13 -2.82 -11.40
C GLN A 75 0.63 -3.18 -12.80
N LEU A 76 0.09 -4.40 -12.98
CA LEU A 76 -0.57 -4.78 -14.23
C LEU A 76 -1.84 -3.96 -14.50
N PHE A 77 -2.66 -3.66 -13.48
CA PHE A 77 -3.80 -2.75 -13.62
C PHE A 77 -3.38 -1.33 -14.00
N ILE A 78 -2.28 -0.84 -13.45
CA ILE A 78 -1.75 0.49 -13.75
C ILE A 78 -1.25 0.54 -15.20
N PHE A 79 -0.44 -0.43 -15.60
CA PHE A 79 0.08 -0.57 -16.96
C PHE A 79 -1.06 -0.59 -18.01
N ILE A 80 -2.05 -1.47 -17.85
CA ILE A 80 -3.16 -1.55 -18.81
C ILE A 80 -4.07 -0.31 -18.77
N SER A 81 -4.11 0.42 -17.66
CA SER A 81 -4.86 1.68 -17.57
C SER A 81 -4.20 2.74 -18.44
N GLY A 82 -2.87 2.88 -18.37
CA GLY A 82 -2.10 3.76 -19.26
C GLY A 82 -2.23 3.37 -20.72
N TYR A 83 -2.08 2.07 -21.03
CA TYR A 83 -2.23 1.55 -22.40
C TYR A 83 -3.63 1.79 -22.96
N GLY A 84 -4.68 1.41 -22.21
CA GLY A 84 -6.07 1.54 -22.66
C GLY A 84 -6.49 3.00 -22.86
N LEU A 85 -6.00 3.90 -22.01
CA LEU A 85 -6.20 5.33 -22.17
C LEU A 85 -5.52 5.86 -23.42
N ALA A 86 -4.23 5.58 -23.59
CA ALA A 86 -3.48 6.01 -24.77
C ALA A 86 -4.17 5.53 -26.06
N VAL A 87 -4.52 4.24 -26.16
CA VAL A 87 -5.26 3.71 -27.32
C VAL A 87 -6.59 4.44 -27.56
N SER A 88 -7.35 4.75 -26.51
CA SER A 88 -8.61 5.50 -26.64
C SER A 88 -8.44 6.95 -27.10
N PHE A 89 -7.24 7.52 -26.95
CA PHE A 89 -6.90 8.91 -27.28
C PHE A 89 -6.13 9.08 -28.60
N ILE A 90 -5.65 8.01 -29.24
CA ILE A 90 -4.84 8.08 -30.48
C ILE A 90 -5.55 8.92 -31.57
N ASN A 91 -6.88 8.85 -31.67
CA ASN A 91 -7.67 9.51 -32.72
C ASN A 91 -8.81 10.40 -32.17
N ARG A 92 -8.70 10.90 -30.93
CA ARG A 92 -9.80 11.68 -30.32
C ARG A 92 -9.28 12.96 -29.66
N ASP A 93 -9.61 14.10 -30.24
CA ASP A 93 -9.45 15.40 -29.58
C ASP A 93 -10.60 15.63 -28.60
N ARG A 94 -10.29 15.53 -27.31
CA ARG A 94 -11.23 15.73 -26.20
C ARG A 94 -10.68 16.83 -25.30
N SER A 95 -11.55 17.69 -24.78
CA SER A 95 -11.15 18.60 -23.70
C SER A 95 -10.79 17.79 -22.45
N TRP A 96 -9.89 18.31 -21.63
CA TRP A 96 -9.47 17.63 -20.41
C TRP A 96 -10.65 17.47 -19.44
N LEU A 97 -11.54 18.47 -19.36
CA LEU A 97 -12.69 18.41 -18.45
C LEU A 97 -13.65 17.28 -18.84
N THR A 98 -14.00 17.15 -20.12
CA THR A 98 -14.82 16.04 -20.62
C THR A 98 -14.15 14.71 -20.33
N PHE A 99 -12.83 14.62 -20.51
CA PHE A 99 -12.05 13.43 -20.17
C PHE A 99 -12.16 13.08 -18.68
N MET A 100 -11.93 14.04 -17.78
CA MET A 100 -12.00 13.83 -16.34
C MET A 100 -13.38 13.41 -15.88
N ILE A 101 -14.44 14.04 -16.39
CA ILE A 101 -15.82 13.64 -16.08
C ILE A 101 -16.09 12.20 -16.52
N GLU A 102 -15.66 11.80 -17.73
CA GLU A 102 -15.77 10.40 -18.16
C GLU A 102 -14.99 9.42 -17.27
N ARG A 103 -13.91 9.86 -16.60
CA ARG A 103 -13.17 9.03 -15.64
C ARG A 103 -13.90 8.92 -14.32
N LEU A 104 -14.40 10.04 -13.80
CA LEU A 104 -15.18 10.09 -12.56
C LEU A 104 -16.45 9.24 -12.66
N LYS A 105 -17.15 9.26 -13.81
CA LYS A 105 -18.30 8.37 -14.09
C LYS A 105 -17.99 6.88 -13.98
N LYS A 106 -16.71 6.48 -14.07
CA LYS A 106 -16.28 5.09 -13.89
C LYS A 106 -15.83 4.78 -12.45
N LEU A 107 -15.31 5.76 -11.73
CA LEU A 107 -14.80 5.57 -10.37
C LEU A 107 -15.92 5.66 -9.32
N TYR A 108 -16.84 6.62 -9.44
CA TYR A 108 -17.90 6.81 -8.45
C TYR A 108 -18.85 5.62 -8.29
N PRO A 109 -19.34 4.96 -9.36
CA PRO A 109 -20.16 3.76 -9.20
C PRO A 109 -19.47 2.65 -8.41
N LEU A 110 -18.15 2.51 -8.57
CA LEU A 110 -17.36 1.53 -7.83
C LEU A 110 -17.24 1.90 -6.35
N LEU A 111 -16.95 3.17 -6.02
CA LEU A 111 -16.90 3.64 -4.64
C LEU A 111 -18.25 3.52 -3.93
N ILE A 112 -19.36 3.81 -4.62
CA ILE A 112 -20.71 3.67 -4.07
C ILE A 112 -21.00 2.19 -3.76
N ILE A 113 -20.69 1.28 -4.69
CA ILE A 113 -20.86 -0.16 -4.47
C ILE A 113 -20.00 -0.65 -3.31
N GLY A 114 -18.74 -0.23 -3.24
CA GLY A 114 -17.87 -0.57 -2.11
C GLY A 114 -18.41 -0.08 -0.77
N THR A 115 -18.90 1.16 -0.74
CA THR A 115 -19.49 1.77 0.45
C THR A 115 -20.77 1.06 0.86
N LEU A 116 -21.61 0.68 -0.10
CA LEU A 116 -22.82 -0.11 0.14
C LEU A 116 -22.47 -1.47 0.76
N VAL A 117 -21.50 -2.19 0.19
CA VAL A 117 -21.07 -3.48 0.74
C VAL A 117 -20.48 -3.32 2.13
N LEU A 118 -19.65 -2.31 2.37
CA LEU A 118 -19.12 -2.00 3.70
C LEU A 118 -20.22 -1.73 4.71
N PHE A 119 -21.20 -0.90 4.35
CA PHE A 119 -22.34 -0.58 5.18
C PHE A 119 -23.15 -1.84 5.51
N LEU A 120 -23.50 -2.65 4.51
CA LEU A 120 -24.27 -3.89 4.69
C LEU A 120 -23.49 -4.92 5.52
N THR A 121 -22.21 -5.11 5.27
CA THR A 121 -21.35 -5.99 6.08
C THR A 121 -21.29 -5.51 7.52
N THR A 122 -21.16 -4.20 7.76
CA THR A 122 -21.11 -3.67 9.13
C THR A 122 -22.44 -3.83 9.86
N LEU A 123 -23.54 -3.62 9.15
CA LEU A 123 -24.88 -3.77 9.70
C LEU A 123 -25.21 -5.25 9.98
N VAL A 124 -24.94 -6.15 9.04
CA VAL A 124 -25.35 -7.57 9.14
C VAL A 124 -24.37 -8.39 9.97
N VAL A 125 -23.06 -8.20 9.80
CA VAL A 125 -22.04 -9.04 10.45
C VAL A 125 -21.65 -8.49 11.82
N TYR A 126 -21.48 -7.17 11.94
CA TYR A 126 -21.06 -6.54 13.20
C TYR A 126 -22.23 -5.97 14.02
N ASN A 127 -23.46 -6.01 13.49
CA ASN A 127 -24.67 -5.44 14.10
C ASN A 127 -24.48 -3.98 14.54
N LYS A 128 -23.81 -3.17 13.70
CA LYS A 128 -23.44 -1.78 13.98
C LYS A 128 -23.69 -0.87 12.78
N PHE A 129 -23.88 0.41 13.04
CA PHE A 129 -23.78 1.44 12.02
C PHE A 129 -22.32 1.90 11.84
N LEU A 130 -22.02 2.48 10.67
CA LEU A 130 -20.73 3.11 10.44
C LEU A 130 -20.56 4.33 11.35
N SER A 131 -19.39 4.42 11.99
CA SER A 131 -19.02 5.55 12.85
C SER A 131 -18.87 6.85 12.04
N ILE A 132 -18.90 8.00 12.72
CA ILE A 132 -18.68 9.30 12.07
C ILE A 132 -17.26 9.40 11.50
N GLU A 133 -16.28 8.79 12.15
CA GLU A 133 -14.90 8.68 11.70
C GLU A 133 -14.81 7.87 10.40
N THR A 134 -15.56 6.76 10.32
CA THR A 134 -15.63 5.94 9.10
C THR A 134 -16.27 6.72 7.96
N TRP A 135 -17.36 7.45 8.21
CA TRP A 135 -17.99 8.31 7.21
C TRP A 135 -17.06 9.42 6.72
N ARG A 136 -16.31 10.04 7.63
CA ARG A 136 -15.28 11.04 7.28
C ARG A 136 -14.21 10.44 6.37
N ALA A 137 -13.69 9.26 6.72
CA ALA A 137 -12.69 8.56 5.92
C ALA A 137 -13.22 8.12 4.54
N ILE A 138 -14.50 7.74 4.45
CA ILE A 138 -15.19 7.51 3.17
C ILE A 138 -15.25 8.82 2.37
N GLY A 139 -15.59 9.95 3.02
CA GLY A 139 -15.60 11.27 2.39
C GLY A 139 -14.28 11.63 1.71
N TYR A 140 -13.14 11.40 2.38
CA TYR A 140 -11.82 11.61 1.78
C TYR A 140 -11.53 10.74 0.55
N LYS A 141 -12.16 9.57 0.46
CA LYS A 141 -12.05 8.68 -0.71
C LYS A 141 -12.93 9.13 -1.87
N PHE A 142 -14.13 9.66 -1.60
CA PHE A 142 -14.98 10.30 -2.61
C PHE A 142 -14.40 11.60 -3.16
N LEU A 143 -13.55 12.27 -2.38
CA LEU A 143 -12.74 13.42 -2.79
C LEU A 143 -11.39 13.03 -3.42
N PHE A 144 -11.01 11.76 -3.39
CA PHE A 144 -9.71 11.24 -3.89
C PHE A 144 -8.47 11.86 -3.23
N ILE A 145 -8.59 12.40 -2.00
CA ILE A 145 -7.49 13.04 -1.26
C ILE A 145 -6.88 12.16 -0.15
N HIS A 146 -7.52 11.05 0.20
CA HIS A 146 -7.08 10.16 1.29
C HIS A 146 -5.62 9.67 1.21
N THR A 147 -4.99 9.58 0.02
CA THR A 147 -3.59 9.14 -0.12
C THR A 147 -2.57 10.24 0.21
N ILE A 148 -3.00 11.50 0.26
CA ILE A 148 -2.21 12.68 0.65
C ILE A 148 -2.64 13.23 2.02
N THR A 149 -3.69 12.67 2.61
CA THR A 149 -4.11 12.97 3.97
C THR A 149 -3.43 11.97 4.92
N PRO A 150 -2.69 12.44 5.95
CA PRO A 150 -2.04 11.55 6.92
C PRO A 150 -3.02 10.54 7.51
N TYR A 151 -2.59 9.28 7.66
CA TYR A 151 -3.35 8.16 8.24
C TYR A 151 -4.58 7.66 7.46
N GLU A 152 -5.00 8.34 6.39
CA GLU A 152 -6.27 8.02 5.70
C GLU A 152 -6.10 7.09 4.48
N CYS A 153 -4.84 6.83 4.08
CA CYS A 153 -4.50 6.07 2.88
C CYS A 153 -5.10 4.64 2.89
N LEU A 154 -4.80 3.85 3.93
CA LEU A 154 -5.26 2.47 4.08
C LEU A 154 -6.50 2.33 4.98
N ASN A 155 -7.02 3.45 5.50
CA ASN A 155 -8.19 3.45 6.37
C ASN A 155 -9.44 2.94 5.61
N VAL A 156 -10.44 2.41 6.33
CA VAL A 156 -11.69 1.81 5.83
C VAL A 156 -11.50 0.47 5.09
N SER A 157 -10.62 0.43 4.10
CA SER A 157 -10.36 -0.75 3.28
C SER A 157 -9.02 -0.58 2.58
N GLY A 158 -8.09 -1.51 2.83
CA GLY A 158 -6.73 -1.46 2.29
C GLY A 158 -6.71 -1.15 0.78
N PRO A 159 -7.32 -1.97 -0.09
CA PRO A 159 -7.28 -1.78 -1.54
C PRO A 159 -7.83 -0.45 -2.05
N TRP A 160 -8.58 0.30 -1.25
CA TRP A 160 -9.20 1.55 -1.71
C TRP A 160 -8.20 2.69 -1.89
N TRP A 161 -6.96 2.56 -1.40
CA TRP A 161 -5.85 3.49 -1.71
C TRP A 161 -5.70 3.72 -3.22
N PHE A 162 -5.97 2.68 -4.03
CA PHE A 162 -5.85 2.71 -5.48
C PHE A 162 -6.72 3.80 -6.13
N PHE A 163 -7.84 4.19 -5.51
CA PHE A 163 -8.70 5.25 -6.05
C PHE A 163 -8.00 6.61 -6.07
N GLY A 164 -7.24 6.94 -5.02
CA GLY A 164 -6.44 8.18 -4.97
C GLY A 164 -5.35 8.15 -6.02
N LEU A 165 -4.60 7.05 -6.08
CA LEU A 165 -3.57 6.80 -7.09
C LEU A 165 -4.10 6.99 -8.52
N ILE A 166 -5.15 6.25 -8.91
CA ILE A 166 -5.60 6.23 -10.31
C ILE A 166 -6.21 7.57 -10.71
N PHE A 167 -6.85 8.27 -9.77
CA PHE A 167 -7.33 9.64 -10.00
C PHE A 167 -6.16 10.59 -10.31
N GLN A 168 -5.09 10.55 -9.52
CA GLN A 168 -3.89 11.34 -9.80
C GLN A 168 -3.27 11.01 -11.17
N LEU A 169 -3.17 9.72 -11.53
CA LEU A 169 -2.69 9.32 -12.85
C LEU A 169 -3.59 9.82 -14.00
N TYR A 170 -4.91 9.88 -13.79
CA TYR A 170 -5.82 10.50 -14.75
C TYR A 170 -5.58 11.99 -14.90
N LEU A 171 -5.35 12.74 -13.81
CA LEU A 171 -5.02 14.16 -13.89
C LEU A 171 -3.75 14.41 -14.72
N LEU A 172 -2.74 13.56 -14.53
CA LEU A 172 -1.45 13.65 -15.22
C LEU A 172 -1.48 13.13 -16.67
N PHE A 173 -2.41 12.23 -17.01
CA PHE A 173 -2.42 11.48 -18.26
C PHE A 173 -2.25 12.36 -19.53
N PRO A 174 -2.97 13.49 -19.72
CA PRO A 174 -2.84 14.27 -20.95
C PRO A 174 -1.43 14.82 -21.18
N LEU A 175 -0.77 15.28 -20.12
CA LEU A 175 0.63 15.72 -20.17
C LEU A 175 1.57 14.54 -20.45
N LEU A 176 1.42 13.43 -19.71
CA LEU A 176 2.26 12.24 -19.89
C LEU A 176 2.15 11.68 -21.32
N ASN A 177 0.92 11.60 -21.84
CA ASN A 177 0.65 11.14 -23.19
C ASN A 177 1.22 12.10 -24.25
N TYR A 178 1.12 13.41 -24.04
CA TYR A 178 1.75 14.40 -24.91
C TYR A 178 3.27 14.24 -24.95
N LEU A 179 3.93 14.17 -23.78
CA LEU A 179 5.38 14.04 -23.68
C LEU A 179 5.89 12.74 -24.31
N ILE A 180 5.20 11.62 -24.07
CA ILE A 180 5.56 10.33 -24.67
C ILE A 180 5.29 10.32 -26.17
N LYS A 181 4.19 10.91 -26.65
CA LYS A 181 3.94 11.02 -28.10
C LYS A 181 5.01 11.87 -28.79
N LYS A 182 5.40 13.00 -28.19
CA LYS A 182 6.36 13.96 -28.76
C LYS A 182 7.80 13.48 -28.69
N PHE A 183 8.23 12.98 -27.54
CA PHE A 183 9.63 12.63 -27.27
C PHE A 183 9.88 11.12 -27.23
N ASN A 184 8.84 10.30 -27.43
CA ASN A 184 8.92 8.85 -27.47
C ASN A 184 9.65 8.27 -26.25
N ILE A 185 10.66 7.41 -26.47
CA ILE A 185 11.42 6.75 -25.42
C ILE A 185 12.16 7.75 -24.53
N LYS A 186 12.64 8.88 -25.08
CA LYS A 186 13.28 9.93 -24.28
C LYS A 186 12.29 10.54 -23.30
N GLY A 187 11.06 10.80 -23.75
CA GLY A 187 9.99 11.28 -22.87
C GLY A 187 9.66 10.30 -21.76
N PHE A 188 9.52 9.02 -22.10
CA PHE A 188 9.31 7.94 -21.13
C PHE A 188 10.44 7.88 -20.08
N LEU A 189 11.71 7.86 -20.52
CA LEU A 189 12.86 7.76 -19.63
C LEU A 189 13.03 8.97 -18.72
N ILE A 190 12.79 10.19 -19.22
CA ILE A 190 12.83 11.41 -18.41
C ILE A 190 11.76 11.37 -17.31
N ILE A 191 10.53 10.96 -17.64
CA ILE A 191 9.45 10.86 -16.65
C ILE A 191 9.80 9.81 -15.59
N CYS A 192 10.32 8.65 -15.99
CA CYS A 192 10.77 7.62 -15.04
C CYS A 192 11.89 8.14 -14.14
N LEU A 193 12.89 8.83 -14.71
CA LEU A 193 13.99 9.41 -13.95
C LEU A 193 13.49 10.41 -12.91
N LEU A 194 12.61 11.34 -13.29
CA LEU A 194 12.04 12.33 -12.36
C LEU A 194 11.21 11.66 -11.25
N SER A 195 10.44 10.63 -11.58
CA SER A 195 9.67 9.83 -10.62
C SER A 195 10.57 9.11 -9.63
N TYR A 196 11.63 8.44 -10.09
CA TYR A 196 12.55 7.74 -9.20
C TYR A 196 13.38 8.70 -8.35
N ILE A 197 13.85 9.82 -8.91
CA ILE A 197 14.48 10.90 -8.13
C ILE A 197 13.54 11.33 -7.00
N TRP A 198 12.26 11.56 -7.32
CA TRP A 198 11.25 11.92 -6.33
C TRP A 198 11.08 10.84 -5.25
N ILE A 199 11.02 9.57 -5.64
CA ILE A 199 10.90 8.44 -4.70
C ILE A 199 12.11 8.39 -3.75
N TYR A 200 13.34 8.46 -4.27
CA TYR A 200 14.55 8.36 -3.45
C TYR A 200 14.76 9.59 -2.54
N ILE A 201 14.53 10.80 -3.06
CA ILE A 201 14.53 12.02 -2.22
C ILE A 201 13.51 11.85 -1.10
N SER A 202 12.30 11.39 -1.43
CA SER A 202 11.25 11.27 -0.42
C SER A 202 11.56 10.22 0.63
N GLN A 203 12.20 9.11 0.25
CA GLN A 203 12.66 8.09 1.19
C GLN A 203 13.76 8.61 2.13
N TYR A 204 14.66 9.47 1.65
CA TYR A 204 15.79 9.99 2.40
C TYR A 204 15.43 11.19 3.29
N GLU A 205 14.72 12.18 2.74
CA GLU A 205 14.44 13.46 3.40
C GLU A 205 13.24 13.40 4.35
N PHE A 206 12.14 12.75 3.94
CA PHE A 206 10.94 12.71 4.77
C PHE A 206 11.00 11.61 5.83
N GLY A 207 11.86 10.60 5.63
CA GLY A 207 11.87 9.39 6.45
C GLY A 207 10.52 8.68 6.35
N ILE A 208 10.54 7.36 6.14
CA ILE A 208 9.32 6.54 6.10
C ILE A 208 8.44 6.76 7.37
N TYR A 209 9.05 7.24 8.46
CA TYR A 209 8.44 7.37 9.79
C TYR A 209 7.87 8.73 10.17
N ARG A 210 8.10 9.84 9.45
CA ARG A 210 7.74 11.17 10.00
C ARG A 210 6.36 11.69 9.66
N GLN A 211 5.65 11.13 8.67
CA GLN A 211 4.42 11.76 8.16
C GLN A 211 3.25 10.84 7.81
N HIS A 212 3.38 9.52 7.96
CA HIS A 212 2.28 8.55 7.69
C HIS A 212 1.66 8.68 6.29
N LEU A 213 2.47 9.12 5.33
CA LEU A 213 2.12 9.23 3.92
C LEU A 213 2.78 8.10 3.15
N TYR A 214 1.95 7.25 2.57
CA TYR A 214 2.40 6.13 1.74
C TYR A 214 2.73 6.68 0.34
N LEU A 215 3.98 7.07 0.10
CA LEU A 215 4.38 7.60 -1.22
C LEU A 215 4.08 6.63 -2.36
N LEU A 216 4.28 5.34 -2.11
CA LEU A 216 3.99 4.28 -3.08
C LEU A 216 2.48 4.10 -3.32
N ALA A 217 1.62 4.62 -2.45
CA ALA A 217 0.18 4.70 -2.70
C ALA A 217 -0.23 5.92 -3.57
N ASN A 218 0.74 6.74 -4.01
CA ASN A 218 0.51 7.95 -4.82
C ASN A 218 1.12 7.82 -6.22
N SER A 219 0.72 8.71 -7.13
CA SER A 219 1.15 8.69 -8.53
C SER A 219 2.67 8.68 -8.75
N PRO A 220 3.54 9.35 -7.95
CA PRO A 220 4.98 9.25 -8.15
C PRO A 220 5.50 7.83 -8.00
N GLY A 221 4.89 7.02 -7.14
CA GLY A 221 5.24 5.62 -6.92
C GLY A 221 4.95 4.70 -8.10
N HIS A 222 4.02 5.08 -8.98
CA HIS A 222 3.56 4.22 -10.07
C HIS A 222 3.37 4.87 -11.46
N VAL A 223 3.94 6.06 -11.66
CA VAL A 223 3.88 6.73 -12.97
C VAL A 223 4.70 5.99 -14.01
N ALA A 224 5.77 5.28 -13.62
CA ALA A 224 6.63 4.53 -14.52
C ALA A 224 5.87 3.40 -15.24
N GLU A 225 5.08 2.60 -14.51
CA GLU A 225 4.27 1.50 -15.04
C GLU A 225 3.15 2.04 -15.92
N PHE A 226 2.51 3.13 -15.48
CA PHE A 226 1.47 3.80 -16.25
C PHE A 226 2.01 4.33 -17.59
N CYS A 227 3.16 5.01 -17.55
CA CYS A 227 3.86 5.53 -18.72
C CYS A 227 4.40 4.43 -19.63
N LEU A 228 4.83 3.29 -19.08
CA LEU A 228 5.19 2.13 -19.89
C LEU A 228 3.98 1.66 -20.72
N GLY A 229 2.78 1.66 -20.14
CA GLY A 229 1.53 1.40 -20.85
C GLY A 229 1.26 2.38 -21.99
N ILE A 230 1.43 3.68 -21.74
CA ILE A 230 1.28 4.73 -22.76
C ILE A 230 2.31 4.55 -23.88
N TRP A 231 3.58 4.36 -23.54
CA TRP A 231 4.66 4.17 -24.50
C TRP A 231 4.42 2.93 -25.36
N PHE A 232 3.98 1.83 -24.75
CA PHE A 232 3.66 0.58 -25.45
C PHE A 232 2.52 0.76 -26.47
N ALA A 233 1.53 1.60 -26.17
CA ALA A 233 0.41 1.90 -27.08
C ALA A 233 0.83 2.67 -28.34
N HIS A 234 1.79 3.60 -28.23
CA HIS A 234 2.27 4.42 -29.35
C HIS A 234 3.36 3.75 -30.20
N ASN A 235 4.04 2.74 -29.67
CA ASN A 235 5.24 2.17 -30.29
C ASN A 235 5.04 0.76 -30.85
N LYS A 236 3.85 0.50 -31.40
CA LYS A 236 3.54 -0.75 -32.11
C LYS A 236 4.61 -1.05 -33.16
N ASN A 237 4.98 -2.32 -33.31
CA ASN A 237 5.98 -2.82 -34.25
C ASN A 237 7.43 -2.37 -34.01
N ARG A 238 7.72 -1.56 -32.98
CA ARG A 238 9.10 -1.34 -32.54
C ARG A 238 9.68 -2.59 -31.91
N GLU A 239 11.00 -2.70 -31.92
CA GLU A 239 11.69 -3.81 -31.28
C GLU A 239 12.24 -3.39 -29.91
N ILE A 240 11.99 -4.24 -28.91
CA ILE A 240 12.61 -4.15 -27.59
C ILE A 240 13.66 -5.26 -27.50
N SER A 241 14.88 -4.89 -27.14
CA SER A 241 15.97 -5.85 -26.92
C SER A 241 15.64 -6.82 -25.77
N PRO A 242 15.89 -8.13 -25.92
CA PRO A 242 15.78 -9.09 -24.82
C PRO A 242 16.64 -8.75 -23.59
N VAL A 243 17.66 -7.89 -23.75
CA VAL A 243 18.46 -7.39 -22.63
C VAL A 243 17.59 -6.74 -21.56
N PHE A 244 16.50 -6.06 -21.94
CA PHE A 244 15.56 -5.48 -20.98
C PHE A 244 14.84 -6.52 -20.12
N LEU A 245 14.59 -7.73 -20.64
CA LEU A 245 14.05 -8.83 -19.83
C LEU A 245 15.06 -9.28 -18.78
N VAL A 246 16.32 -9.47 -19.19
CA VAL A 246 17.39 -9.89 -18.28
C VAL A 246 17.62 -8.84 -17.20
N LEU A 247 17.69 -7.56 -17.57
CA LEU A 247 17.80 -6.46 -16.62
C LEU A 247 16.60 -6.38 -15.68
N ALA A 248 15.37 -6.54 -16.19
CA ALA A 248 14.19 -6.55 -15.35
C ALA A 248 14.20 -7.71 -14.34
N ILE A 249 14.63 -8.91 -14.73
CA ILE A 249 14.77 -10.05 -13.81
C ILE A 249 15.83 -9.75 -12.73
N ILE A 250 17.00 -9.24 -13.12
CA ILE A 250 18.07 -8.89 -12.18
C ILE A 250 17.59 -7.82 -11.19
N VAL A 251 17.01 -6.73 -11.68
CA VAL A 251 16.52 -5.63 -10.84
C VAL A 251 15.38 -6.08 -9.94
N PHE A 252 14.47 -6.90 -10.45
CA PHE A 252 13.40 -7.49 -9.63
C PHE A 252 13.98 -8.35 -8.51
N SER A 253 14.94 -9.22 -8.80
CA SER A 253 15.63 -10.03 -7.78
C SER A 253 16.34 -9.16 -6.76
N LEU A 254 17.16 -8.19 -7.19
CA LEU A 254 17.87 -7.29 -6.29
C LEU A 254 16.93 -6.45 -5.43
N GLY A 255 15.82 -5.98 -5.98
CA GLY A 255 14.85 -5.16 -5.26
C GLY A 255 14.08 -5.89 -4.16
N ASN A 256 14.14 -7.23 -4.12
CA ASN A 256 13.65 -8.01 -2.98
C ASN A 256 14.64 -8.03 -1.80
N PHE A 257 15.93 -7.85 -2.05
CA PHE A 257 16.98 -7.91 -1.01
C PHE A 257 17.52 -6.53 -0.61
N PHE A 258 17.42 -5.53 -1.49
CA PHE A 258 18.07 -4.23 -1.31
C PHE A 258 17.09 -3.08 -1.51
N GLN A 259 17.00 -2.20 -0.51
CA GLN A 259 16.13 -1.03 -0.50
C GLN A 259 16.35 -0.12 -1.72
N SER A 260 17.60 0.03 -2.15
CA SER A 260 17.94 0.86 -3.31
C SER A 260 17.29 0.37 -4.61
N PHE A 261 17.02 -0.93 -4.75
CA PHE A 261 16.38 -1.49 -5.94
C PHE A 261 14.88 -1.70 -5.78
N PHE A 262 14.35 -1.62 -4.56
CA PHE A 262 12.96 -1.93 -4.24
C PHE A 262 11.94 -1.18 -5.11
N PRO A 263 11.97 0.16 -5.26
CA PRO A 263 10.98 0.86 -6.08
C PRO A 263 11.01 0.47 -7.57
N LEU A 264 12.14 -0.06 -8.05
CA LEU A 264 12.30 -0.49 -9.44
C LEU A 264 11.63 -1.85 -9.72
N THR A 265 11.26 -2.60 -8.69
CA THR A 265 10.60 -3.91 -8.85
C THR A 265 9.24 -3.80 -9.56
N PHE A 266 8.50 -2.71 -9.32
CA PHE A 266 7.18 -2.49 -9.91
C PHE A 266 7.23 -2.35 -11.43
N LEU A 267 8.18 -1.56 -11.97
CA LEU A 267 8.39 -1.44 -13.41
C LEU A 267 8.96 -2.75 -13.98
N SER A 268 9.85 -3.40 -13.24
CA SER A 268 10.46 -4.67 -13.64
C SER A 268 9.41 -5.77 -13.83
N VAL A 269 8.41 -5.87 -12.94
CA VAL A 269 7.33 -6.86 -13.08
C VAL A 269 6.50 -6.61 -14.34
N CYS A 270 6.24 -5.35 -14.69
CA CYS A 270 5.53 -5.01 -15.92
C CYS A 270 6.33 -5.41 -17.16
N LEU A 271 7.65 -5.14 -17.17
CA LEU A 271 8.53 -5.53 -18.26
C LEU A 271 8.59 -7.05 -18.41
N ILE A 272 8.85 -7.79 -17.33
CA ILE A 272 8.83 -9.26 -17.31
C ILE A 272 7.50 -9.77 -17.88
N PHE A 273 6.38 -9.23 -17.39
CA PHE A 273 5.06 -9.62 -17.84
C PHE A 273 4.87 -9.39 -19.34
N ILE A 274 5.25 -8.24 -19.90
CA ILE A 274 5.14 -7.93 -21.33
C ILE A 274 5.94 -8.92 -22.19
N PHE A 275 7.15 -9.32 -21.75
CA PHE A 275 7.94 -10.31 -22.47
C PHE A 275 7.34 -11.73 -22.38
N CYS A 276 6.77 -12.09 -21.23
CA CYS A 276 6.17 -13.41 -21.01
C CYS A 276 4.78 -13.54 -21.61
N TYR A 277 4.02 -12.45 -21.74
CA TYR A 277 2.60 -12.48 -22.09
C TYR A 277 2.29 -13.16 -23.44
N PRO A 278 3.05 -12.97 -24.54
CA PRO A 278 2.81 -13.70 -25.78
C PRO A 278 2.87 -15.23 -25.59
N LYS A 279 3.83 -15.72 -24.79
CA LYS A 279 3.96 -17.14 -24.45
C LYS A 279 2.80 -17.58 -23.54
N ILE A 280 2.45 -16.79 -22.53
CA ILE A 280 1.30 -17.06 -21.65
C ILE A 280 0.03 -17.19 -22.48
N LYS A 281 -0.21 -16.27 -23.41
CA LYS A 281 -1.36 -16.29 -24.33
C LYS A 281 -1.35 -17.51 -25.24
N GLN A 282 -0.21 -17.86 -25.82
CA GLN A 282 -0.06 -19.05 -26.66
C GLN A 282 -0.36 -20.34 -25.87
N LEU A 283 0.19 -20.47 -24.66
CA LEU A 283 -0.05 -21.61 -23.77
C LEU A 283 -1.50 -21.68 -23.32
N ALA A 284 -2.11 -20.54 -22.99
CA ALA A 284 -3.52 -20.46 -22.61
C ALA A 284 -4.45 -20.84 -23.78
N GLY A 285 -4.07 -20.53 -25.03
CA GLY A 285 -4.81 -20.94 -26.22
C GLY A 285 -4.67 -22.43 -26.57
N LYS A 286 -3.61 -23.10 -26.10
CA LYS A 286 -3.42 -24.56 -26.23
C LYS A 286 -4.13 -25.36 -25.13
N LYS A 287 -4.32 -24.75 -23.95
CA LYS A 287 -5.06 -25.33 -22.81
C LYS A 287 -6.58 -25.28 -23.06
N PRO A 288 -7.40 -26.08 -22.34
CA PRO A 288 -8.84 -26.07 -22.55
C PRO A 288 -9.41 -24.65 -22.47
N ARG A 289 -10.30 -24.31 -23.41
CA ARG A 289 -10.98 -23.00 -23.53
C ARG A 289 -11.56 -22.49 -22.21
N LEU A 290 -11.83 -23.39 -21.26
CA LEU A 290 -12.33 -23.10 -19.92
C LEU A 290 -11.43 -22.13 -19.13
N LEU A 291 -10.11 -22.34 -19.10
CA LEU A 291 -9.21 -21.48 -18.29
C LEU A 291 -9.14 -20.06 -18.84
N GLN A 292 -9.04 -19.93 -20.16
CA GLN A 292 -9.07 -18.62 -20.82
C GLN A 292 -10.42 -17.93 -20.60
N THR A 293 -11.52 -18.67 -20.74
CA THR A 293 -12.88 -18.16 -20.50
C THR A 293 -13.05 -17.70 -19.06
N PHE A 294 -12.50 -18.45 -18.10
CA PHE A 294 -12.51 -18.13 -16.69
C PHE A 294 -11.77 -16.80 -16.39
N PHE A 295 -10.54 -16.63 -16.88
CA PHE A 295 -9.83 -15.37 -16.66
C PHE A 295 -10.45 -14.19 -17.42
N LEU A 296 -11.04 -14.42 -18.61
CA LEU A 296 -11.82 -13.38 -19.28
C LEU A 296 -13.06 -13.00 -18.47
N PHE A 297 -13.72 -13.96 -17.83
CA PHE A 297 -14.84 -13.73 -16.92
C PHE A 297 -14.41 -12.94 -15.68
N LEU A 298 -13.34 -13.36 -15.00
CA LEU A 298 -12.75 -12.61 -13.88
C LEU A 298 -12.38 -11.18 -14.29
N GLY A 299 -11.77 -11.02 -15.46
CA GLY A 299 -11.39 -9.71 -16.00
C GLY A 299 -12.57 -8.76 -16.23
N LYS A 300 -13.78 -9.27 -16.48
CA LYS A 300 -15.01 -8.47 -16.58
C LYS A 300 -15.54 -8.04 -15.21
N LEU A 301 -15.30 -8.84 -14.17
CA LEU A 301 -15.71 -8.55 -12.78
C LEU A 301 -14.63 -7.84 -11.97
N SER A 302 -13.43 -7.67 -12.54
CA SER A 302 -12.21 -7.36 -11.80
C SER A 302 -12.32 -6.13 -10.91
N MET A 303 -13.00 -5.07 -11.38
CA MET A 303 -13.15 -3.83 -10.61
C MET A 303 -14.11 -3.99 -9.42
N ILE A 304 -15.18 -4.78 -9.55
CA ILE A 304 -16.09 -5.04 -8.43
C ILE A 304 -15.37 -5.91 -7.40
N LEU A 305 -14.70 -6.99 -7.85
CA LEU A 305 -13.88 -7.85 -6.98
C LEU A 305 -12.82 -7.05 -6.24
N PHE A 306 -12.13 -6.13 -6.92
CA PHE A 306 -11.08 -5.29 -6.32
C PHE A 306 -11.62 -4.41 -5.19
N VAL A 307 -12.85 -3.92 -5.30
CA VAL A 307 -13.45 -3.03 -4.30
C VAL A 307 -13.96 -3.80 -3.08
N ILE A 308 -14.57 -4.97 -3.28
CA ILE A 308 -15.27 -5.68 -2.21
C ILE A 308 -14.40 -6.69 -1.45
N ASN A 309 -13.28 -7.15 -2.04
CA ASN A 309 -12.54 -8.28 -1.47
C ASN A 309 -12.09 -8.04 -0.02
N ALA A 310 -11.50 -6.89 0.31
CA ALA A 310 -11.04 -6.62 1.68
C ALA A 310 -12.21 -6.53 2.67
N VAL A 311 -13.28 -5.82 2.30
CA VAL A 311 -14.49 -5.66 3.12
C VAL A 311 -15.09 -7.01 3.53
N ILE A 312 -15.09 -7.98 2.61
CA ILE A 312 -15.63 -9.32 2.85
C ILE A 312 -14.60 -10.26 3.50
N ARG A 313 -13.32 -10.10 3.18
CA ARG A 313 -12.22 -10.88 3.75
C ARG A 313 -12.13 -10.65 5.26
N ASP A 314 -12.16 -9.41 5.71
CA ASP A 314 -11.81 -9.05 7.09
C ASP A 314 -12.67 -9.79 8.14
N PRO A 315 -14.01 -9.89 8.00
CA PRO A 315 -14.80 -10.73 8.90
C PRO A 315 -14.44 -12.22 8.86
N ILE A 316 -14.14 -12.77 7.67
CA ILE A 316 -13.80 -14.18 7.49
C ILE A 316 -12.47 -14.48 8.18
N ILE A 317 -11.45 -13.66 7.94
CA ILE A 317 -10.13 -13.80 8.58
C ILE A 317 -10.24 -13.58 10.09
N SER A 318 -11.02 -12.59 10.55
CA SER A 318 -11.21 -12.37 11.99
C SER A 318 -11.84 -13.57 12.69
N THR A 319 -12.70 -14.32 11.99
CA THR A 319 -13.43 -15.47 12.55
C THR A 319 -12.61 -16.76 12.46
N TYR A 320 -11.99 -17.02 11.31
CA TYR A 320 -11.37 -18.31 11.00
C TYR A 320 -9.85 -18.26 10.87
N GLY A 321 -9.26 -17.08 10.67
CA GLY A 321 -7.81 -16.93 10.41
C GLY A 321 -6.92 -17.18 11.63
N LYS A 322 -7.48 -17.24 12.83
CA LYS A 322 -6.76 -17.65 14.06
C LYS A 322 -6.68 -19.16 14.23
N ASN A 323 -7.49 -19.92 13.49
CA ASN A 323 -7.48 -21.38 13.58
C ASN A 323 -6.29 -21.91 12.79
N ASN A 324 -5.52 -22.84 13.38
CA ASN A 324 -4.47 -23.54 12.65
C ASN A 324 -5.12 -24.60 11.73
N LEU A 325 -5.58 -24.15 10.56
CA LEU A 325 -6.27 -24.99 9.58
C LEU A 325 -5.29 -25.83 8.73
N GLY A 326 -3.99 -25.54 8.82
CA GLY A 326 -2.95 -26.09 7.96
C GLY A 326 -3.13 -25.73 6.47
N ALA A 327 -2.20 -26.19 5.63
CA ALA A 327 -2.13 -25.81 4.22
C ALA A 327 -3.41 -26.05 3.42
N VAL A 328 -3.99 -27.24 3.59
CA VAL A 328 -5.21 -27.62 2.88
C VAL A 328 -6.40 -26.79 3.36
N GLY A 329 -6.51 -26.57 4.68
CA GLY A 329 -7.61 -25.79 5.23
C GLY A 329 -7.55 -24.32 4.85
N HIS A 330 -6.35 -23.71 4.85
CA HIS A 330 -6.13 -22.35 4.35
C HIS A 330 -6.51 -22.23 2.87
N LEU A 331 -6.10 -23.20 2.03
CA LEU A 331 -6.42 -23.20 0.62
C LEU A 331 -7.92 -23.37 0.38
N VAL A 332 -8.59 -24.27 1.10
CA VAL A 332 -10.05 -24.46 1.03
C VAL A 332 -10.77 -23.19 1.44
N LEU A 333 -10.38 -22.56 2.55
CA LEU A 333 -10.97 -21.31 3.00
C LEU A 333 -10.80 -20.18 1.97
N ALA A 334 -9.61 -20.08 1.36
CA ALA A 334 -9.33 -19.11 0.31
C ALA A 334 -10.19 -19.36 -0.94
N ILE A 335 -10.38 -20.62 -1.35
CA ILE A 335 -11.25 -20.98 -2.47
C ILE A 335 -12.71 -20.66 -2.15
N LEU A 336 -13.19 -20.98 -0.95
CA LEU A 336 -14.55 -20.66 -0.51
C LEU A 336 -14.80 -19.15 -0.49
N PHE A 337 -13.86 -18.38 0.08
CA PHE A 337 -13.87 -16.92 0.03
C PHE A 337 -13.91 -16.42 -1.41
N PHE A 338 -13.05 -16.96 -2.28
CA PHE A 338 -12.96 -16.54 -3.67
C PHE A 338 -14.26 -16.79 -4.45
N VAL A 339 -14.86 -17.97 -4.28
CA VAL A 339 -16.17 -18.30 -4.85
C VAL A 339 -17.25 -17.38 -4.31
N PHE A 340 -17.26 -17.12 -2.99
CA PHE A 340 -18.22 -16.23 -2.36
C PHE A 340 -18.16 -14.80 -2.91
N ILE A 341 -16.97 -14.20 -3.02
CA ILE A 341 -16.85 -12.85 -3.56
C ILE A 341 -17.17 -12.79 -5.06
N ILE A 342 -16.98 -13.88 -5.82
CA ILE A 342 -17.42 -13.96 -7.23
C ILE A 342 -18.95 -13.94 -7.30
N ILE A 343 -19.63 -14.76 -6.49
CA ILE A 343 -21.10 -14.77 -6.43
C ILE A 343 -21.62 -13.38 -6.06
N LEU A 344 -21.04 -12.76 -5.03
CA LEU A 344 -21.40 -11.41 -4.61
C LEU A 344 -21.13 -10.37 -5.71
N ALA A 345 -19.99 -10.45 -6.41
CA ALA A 345 -19.68 -9.55 -7.51
C ALA A 345 -20.66 -9.70 -8.70
N ILE A 346 -21.12 -10.91 -8.98
CA ILE A 346 -22.19 -11.16 -9.98
C ILE A 346 -23.49 -10.49 -9.52
N ALA A 347 -23.88 -10.67 -8.25
CA ALA A 347 -25.10 -10.10 -7.69
C ALA A 347 -25.08 -8.55 -7.65
N LEU A 348 -23.90 -7.94 -7.43
CA LEU A 348 -23.72 -6.49 -7.42
C LEU A 348 -23.63 -5.88 -8.83
N LYS A 349 -23.36 -6.68 -9.86
CA LYS A 349 -23.16 -6.18 -11.22
C LYS A 349 -24.37 -5.41 -11.79
N PRO A 350 -25.64 -5.85 -11.62
CA PRO A 350 -26.80 -5.07 -12.03
C PRO A 350 -26.89 -3.73 -11.30
N VAL A 351 -26.65 -3.71 -9.99
CA VAL A 351 -26.67 -2.48 -9.17
C VAL A 351 -25.59 -1.50 -9.64
N HIS A 352 -24.36 -1.99 -9.82
CA HIS A 352 -23.25 -1.21 -10.38
C HIS A 352 -23.59 -0.63 -11.76
N SER A 353 -24.24 -1.43 -12.61
CA SER A 353 -24.63 -1.01 -13.96
C SER A 353 -25.75 0.04 -13.92
N GLY A 354 -26.71 -0.10 -13.01
CA GLY A 354 -27.77 0.89 -12.78
C GLY A 354 -27.23 2.24 -12.31
N ILE A 355 -26.33 2.23 -11.31
CA ILE A 355 -25.64 3.43 -10.85
C ILE A 355 -24.83 4.06 -12.00
N GLY A 356 -24.06 3.25 -12.73
CA GLY A 356 -23.30 3.71 -13.89
C GLY A 356 -24.17 4.33 -14.98
N TYR A 357 -25.37 3.79 -15.22
CA TYR A 357 -26.35 4.36 -16.15
C TYR A 357 -26.81 5.76 -15.70
N LEU A 358 -27.09 5.96 -14.41
CA LEU A 358 -27.43 7.27 -13.85
C LEU A 358 -26.29 8.28 -14.04
N PHE A 359 -25.04 7.89 -13.73
CA PHE A 359 -23.87 8.75 -13.95
C PHE A 359 -23.66 9.08 -15.44
N ASN A 360 -23.98 8.18 -16.36
CA ASN A 360 -23.86 8.43 -17.78
C ASN A 360 -24.89 9.43 -18.32
N LYS A 361 -26.03 9.63 -17.63
CA LYS A 361 -27.00 10.68 -17.97
C LYS A 361 -26.51 12.10 -17.68
N ILE A 362 -25.50 12.26 -16.82
CA ILE A 362 -24.90 13.57 -16.56
C ILE A 362 -24.26 14.04 -17.88
N PRO A 363 -24.69 15.17 -18.47
CA PRO A 363 -24.11 15.64 -19.73
C PRO A 363 -22.63 15.93 -19.55
N SER A 364 -21.82 15.53 -20.54
CA SER A 364 -20.42 15.96 -20.54
C SER A 364 -20.36 17.36 -21.14
N PRO A 365 -19.60 18.30 -20.56
CA PRO A 365 -19.52 19.65 -21.09
C PRO A 365 -19.07 19.60 -22.55
N GLU A 366 -19.78 20.33 -23.42
CA GLU A 366 -19.38 20.49 -24.82
C GLU A 366 -18.03 21.21 -24.90
N LYS A 367 -17.37 21.15 -26.07
CA LYS A 367 -16.15 21.92 -26.36
C LYS A 367 -16.46 23.42 -26.42
N SER A 368 -16.87 24.03 -25.30
CA SER A 368 -17.04 25.47 -25.21
C SER A 368 -15.69 26.12 -24.88
N ALA A 369 -15.38 27.23 -25.56
CA ALA A 369 -14.16 28.01 -25.32
C ALA A 369 -14.05 28.51 -23.87
N PHE A 370 -15.19 28.56 -23.15
CA PHE A 370 -15.31 29.01 -21.76
C PHE A 370 -14.62 28.08 -20.75
N PHE A 371 -14.44 26.79 -21.06
CA PHE A 371 -13.81 25.85 -20.11
C PHE A 371 -12.27 25.80 -20.19
N LYS A 372 -11.64 26.33 -21.24
CA LYS A 372 -10.17 26.33 -21.38
C LYS A 372 -9.43 27.13 -20.28
N PRO A 373 -9.91 28.32 -19.86
CA PRO A 373 -9.29 29.06 -18.75
C PRO A 373 -9.43 28.32 -17.42
N VAL A 374 -10.63 27.78 -17.13
CA VAL A 374 -10.91 27.01 -15.92
C VAL A 374 -10.05 25.75 -15.87
N GLU A 375 -9.88 25.06 -17.00
CA GLU A 375 -9.01 23.90 -17.14
C GLU A 375 -7.55 24.23 -16.81
N ARG A 376 -7.02 25.34 -17.33
CA ARG A 376 -5.67 25.81 -16.99
C ARG A 376 -5.54 26.19 -15.52
N ILE A 377 -6.56 26.83 -14.94
CA ILE A 377 -6.59 27.18 -13.52
C ILE A 377 -6.57 25.91 -12.67
N VAL A 378 -7.42 24.92 -12.94
CA VAL A 378 -7.47 23.65 -12.20
C VAL A 378 -6.16 22.89 -12.33
N GLN A 379 -5.57 22.80 -13.53
CA GLN A 379 -4.26 22.16 -13.72
C GLN A 379 -3.16 22.89 -12.94
N THR A 380 -3.16 24.22 -12.97
CA THR A 380 -2.20 25.04 -12.22
C THR A 380 -2.41 24.88 -10.72
N MET A 381 -3.65 24.88 -10.24
CA MET A 381 -3.98 24.64 -8.84
C MET A 381 -3.60 23.24 -8.38
N LEU A 382 -3.73 22.21 -9.23
CA LEU A 382 -3.29 20.86 -8.89
C LEU A 382 -1.76 20.78 -8.81
N VAL A 383 -1.03 21.43 -9.73
CA VAL A 383 0.43 21.54 -9.65
C VAL A 383 0.85 22.32 -8.41
N LEU A 384 0.20 23.44 -8.12
CA LEU A 384 0.45 24.26 -6.93
C LEU A 384 0.07 23.54 -5.64
N LEU A 385 -0.99 22.73 -5.62
CA LEU A 385 -1.39 21.91 -4.48
C LEU A 385 -0.37 20.78 -4.26
N SER A 386 0.13 20.18 -5.35
CA SER A 386 1.23 19.20 -5.29
C SER A 386 2.48 19.84 -4.67
N ILE A 387 2.85 21.04 -5.13
CA ILE A 387 3.98 21.81 -4.60
C ILE A 387 3.70 22.29 -3.15
N TYR A 388 2.48 22.67 -2.83
CA TYR A 388 2.08 23.12 -1.50
C TYR A 388 2.11 21.97 -0.49
N ILE A 389 1.63 20.79 -0.86
CA ILE A 389 1.77 19.58 -0.05
C ILE A 389 3.25 19.33 0.22
N VAL A 390 4.11 19.46 -0.81
CA VAL A 390 5.56 19.35 -0.65
C VAL A 390 6.14 20.40 0.29
N ILE A 391 5.73 21.66 0.20
CA ILE A 391 6.25 22.76 1.02
C ILE A 391 5.69 22.73 2.45
N TYR A 392 4.43 22.36 2.63
CA TYR A 392 3.75 22.33 3.93
C TYR A 392 4.10 21.08 4.74
N LEU A 393 4.51 20.01 4.06
CA LEU A 393 5.13 18.84 4.67
C LEU A 393 6.64 19.02 4.92
N ILE A 394 7.29 20.10 4.46
CA ILE A 394 8.59 20.46 5.04
C ILE A 394 8.31 20.91 6.48
N PRO A 395 8.92 20.27 7.50
CA PRO A 395 8.62 20.61 8.89
C PRO A 395 8.89 22.09 9.15
N LYS A 396 7.83 22.86 9.37
CA LYS A 396 7.91 24.30 9.73
C LYS A 396 8.47 24.54 11.13
N ASN A 397 8.80 23.50 11.90
CA ASN A 397 9.42 23.64 13.20
C ASN A 397 10.91 23.27 13.14
N LYS A 398 11.72 24.13 12.53
CA LYS A 398 12.99 24.48 13.17
C LYS A 398 12.66 25.50 14.23
N GLN A 399 12.20 25.05 15.40
CA GLN A 399 12.35 25.88 16.59
C GLN A 399 13.86 26.06 16.79
N GLN A 400 14.34 27.25 16.43
CA GLN A 400 15.64 27.75 16.84
C GLN A 400 15.59 27.77 18.37
N ILE A 401 16.20 26.77 19.01
CA ILE A 401 16.51 26.86 20.44
C ILE A 401 17.63 27.90 20.51
N THR A 402 17.28 29.14 20.84
CA THR A 402 18.25 30.19 21.11
C THR A 402 19.10 29.78 22.30
N SER A 403 20.42 29.77 22.07
CA SER A 403 21.45 29.49 23.07
C SER A 403 21.52 30.63 24.09
N SER A 404 20.65 30.61 25.09
CA SER A 404 20.82 31.39 26.31
C SER A 404 20.49 30.46 27.47
N HIS A 405 21.46 30.28 28.37
CA HIS A 405 21.50 29.29 29.47
C HIS A 405 22.16 27.95 29.10
N ILE A 406 23.41 28.01 28.66
CA ILE A 406 24.37 26.91 28.83
C ILE A 406 25.35 27.35 29.91
N THR A 407 25.19 26.81 31.12
CA THR A 407 26.25 26.76 32.14
C THR A 407 26.80 25.34 32.17
N PRO A 408 28.13 25.14 32.05
CA PRO A 408 28.73 23.81 32.04
C PRO A 408 28.88 23.29 33.46
N GLY A 409 28.44 22.05 33.68
CA GLY A 409 28.68 21.29 34.91
C GLY A 409 27.43 21.18 35.78
N ASN A 410 26.70 20.08 35.61
CA ASN A 410 25.93 19.43 36.68
C ASN A 410 25.65 18.00 36.24
N ILE A 411 26.38 17.04 36.82
CA ILE A 411 26.01 15.63 36.81
C ILE A 411 24.86 15.51 37.82
N ILE A 412 23.65 15.23 37.35
CA ILE A 412 22.51 14.94 38.22
C ILE A 412 22.44 13.42 38.37
N THR A 413 22.98 12.91 39.47
CA THR A 413 22.72 11.54 39.93
C THR A 413 21.37 11.49 40.65
N TYR A 414 20.42 10.71 40.13
CA TYR A 414 19.25 10.28 40.87
C TYR A 414 19.57 8.95 41.57
N GLU A 415 19.36 8.88 42.89
CA GLU A 415 19.32 7.60 43.60
C GLU A 415 17.97 6.94 43.37
N ASP A 416 17.95 5.87 42.58
CA ASP A 416 16.81 4.96 42.45
C ASP A 416 17.04 3.70 43.30
N THR A 417 15.97 3.19 43.91
CA THR A 417 15.95 2.16 44.97
C THR A 417 16.38 0.75 44.51
N TYR A 418 16.78 0.57 43.25
CA TYR A 418 17.20 -0.72 42.68
C TYR A 418 18.63 -0.64 42.13
N LYS A 419 19.59 -0.60 43.06
CA LYS A 419 21.00 -0.22 42.84
C LYS A 419 21.84 -1.04 41.85
N ASN A 420 21.36 -2.13 41.23
CA ASN A 420 22.25 -3.09 40.54
C ASN A 420 21.85 -3.55 39.12
N LEU A 421 20.86 -2.97 38.44
CA LEU A 421 20.33 -3.56 37.18
C LEU A 421 20.44 -2.70 35.92
N ALA A 422 20.74 -1.41 36.02
CA ALA A 422 20.82 -0.53 34.87
C ALA A 422 22.02 0.42 34.98
N ILE A 423 22.90 0.40 33.97
CA ILE A 423 23.95 1.39 33.79
C ILE A 423 23.40 2.47 32.86
N HIS A 424 23.29 3.68 33.38
CA HIS A 424 22.85 4.86 32.63
C HIS A 424 24.06 5.67 32.20
N THR A 425 24.21 5.91 30.90
CA THR A 425 25.23 6.81 30.36
C THR A 425 24.55 7.93 29.59
N PHE A 426 24.81 9.16 30.03
CA PHE A 426 24.29 10.37 29.42
C PHE A 426 25.41 11.02 28.60
N THR A 427 25.21 11.11 27.29
CA THR A 427 26.09 11.87 26.39
C THR A 427 25.32 13.06 25.85
N ASN A 428 25.82 14.25 26.18
CA ASN A 428 25.21 15.50 25.77
C ASN A 428 25.78 15.91 24.41
N ASN A 429 24.93 16.05 23.39
CA ASN A 429 25.34 16.49 22.05
C ASN A 429 24.43 17.65 21.60
N PRO A 430 24.89 18.58 20.73
CA PRO A 430 24.16 19.80 20.40
C PRO A 430 22.84 19.60 19.63
N HIS A 431 22.47 18.35 19.32
CA HIS A 431 21.24 17.99 18.61
C HIS A 431 20.27 17.15 19.46
N GLY A 432 20.53 16.98 20.76
CA GLY A 432 19.63 16.30 21.70
C GLY A 432 20.37 15.52 22.79
N ILE A 433 19.67 15.25 23.89
CA ILE A 433 20.15 14.39 24.97
C ILE A 433 19.95 12.93 24.54
N THR A 434 21.06 12.19 24.37
CA THR A 434 20.98 10.75 24.14
C THR A 434 21.12 10.04 25.48
N VAL A 435 20.02 9.43 25.95
CA VAL A 435 20.03 8.56 27.14
C VAL A 435 20.25 7.12 26.68
N LYS A 436 21.40 6.55 27.05
CA LYS A 436 21.69 5.14 26.83
C LYS A 436 21.47 4.40 28.15
N ILE A 437 20.44 3.57 28.19
CA ILE A 437 20.15 2.69 29.32
C ILE A 437 20.56 1.29 28.89
N SER A 438 21.56 0.73 29.55
CA SER A 438 22.03 -0.63 29.29
C SER A 438 21.68 -1.48 30.51
N PHE A 439 20.93 -2.56 30.28
CA PHE A 439 20.59 -3.52 31.32
C PHE A 439 21.55 -4.69 31.26
N ASP A 440 22.11 -5.07 32.40
CA ASP A 440 22.93 -6.26 32.55
C ASP A 440 22.07 -7.31 33.26
N TYR A 441 21.28 -8.08 32.49
CA TYR A 441 20.33 -9.05 33.04
C TYR A 441 20.67 -10.47 32.62
N LYS A 442 20.73 -11.39 33.60
CA LYS A 442 20.76 -12.83 33.38
C LYS A 442 19.32 -13.32 33.16
N HIS A 443 19.06 -13.84 31.97
CA HIS A 443 17.76 -14.35 31.51
C HIS A 443 17.22 -15.44 32.45
N ASN A 444 16.01 -15.22 33.00
CA ASN A 444 15.13 -16.31 33.45
C ASN A 444 13.97 -16.44 32.46
N GLU A 445 13.45 -17.66 32.35
CA GLU A 445 12.62 -18.19 31.27
C GLU A 445 11.30 -17.41 31.01
N GLY A 446 11.12 -16.88 29.78
CA GLY A 446 9.81 -16.54 29.20
C GLY A 446 9.22 -15.15 29.49
N GLU A 447 9.90 -14.28 30.23
CA GLU A 447 9.43 -12.92 30.56
C GLU A 447 10.38 -11.84 30.03
N ILE A 448 9.82 -10.87 29.31
CA ILE A 448 10.57 -9.75 28.73
C ILE A 448 10.36 -8.50 29.61
N PRO A 449 11.43 -7.84 30.07
CA PRO A 449 11.31 -6.55 30.72
C PRO A 449 10.84 -5.49 29.71
N SER A 450 9.77 -4.78 30.07
CA SER A 450 9.20 -3.72 29.26
C SER A 450 9.29 -2.38 29.99
N VAL A 451 9.76 -1.36 29.26
CA VAL A 451 9.81 0.02 29.74
C VAL A 451 8.66 0.79 29.16
N VAL A 452 7.92 1.41 30.07
CA VAL A 452 6.69 2.14 29.83
C VAL A 452 6.95 3.65 29.81
N TYR A 453 6.47 4.35 28.78
CA TYR A 453 6.53 5.81 28.67
C TYR A 453 5.13 6.42 28.60
N ASP A 454 4.84 7.39 29.48
CA ASP A 454 3.67 8.27 29.39
C ASP A 454 4.02 9.54 28.61
N ILE A 455 3.36 9.77 27.48
CA ILE A 455 3.61 10.90 26.57
C ILE A 455 2.60 12.05 26.80
N SER A 456 1.67 11.91 27.76
CA SER A 456 0.62 12.92 28.03
C SER A 456 1.13 14.21 28.67
N ASN A 457 2.30 14.17 29.31
CA ASN A 457 2.94 15.34 29.91
C ASN A 457 4.27 15.64 29.18
N ALA A 458 4.45 16.89 28.77
CA ALA A 458 5.65 17.38 28.06
C ALA A 458 6.97 17.26 28.86
N LEU A 459 6.91 16.71 30.07
CA LEU A 459 8.04 16.25 30.87
C LEU A 459 7.86 14.74 31.07
N TRP A 460 8.68 13.95 30.39
CA TRP A 460 8.80 12.49 30.54
C TRP A 460 8.92 12.14 32.03
N LYS A 461 7.80 11.80 32.67
CA LYS A 461 7.78 11.38 34.06
C LYS A 461 6.99 10.09 34.20
N ASN A 462 7.60 9.21 34.99
CA ASN A 462 7.20 7.87 35.41
C ASN A 462 7.64 6.75 34.46
N PHE A 463 8.75 6.11 34.83
CA PHE A 463 9.16 4.80 34.33
C PHE A 463 8.49 3.73 35.19
N HIS A 464 7.68 2.87 34.59
CA HIS A 464 7.23 1.65 35.24
C HIS A 464 7.87 0.46 34.52
N LEU A 465 8.55 -0.41 35.28
CA LEU A 465 8.96 -1.71 34.75
C LEU A 465 7.77 -2.67 34.89
N SER A 466 7.32 -3.26 33.79
CA SER A 466 6.44 -4.43 33.81
C SER A 466 7.09 -5.61 33.10
N GLN A 467 6.79 -6.82 33.53
CA GLN A 467 7.18 -8.04 32.84
C GLN A 467 6.02 -8.48 31.94
N VAL A 468 6.33 -8.69 30.66
CA VAL A 468 5.36 -9.20 29.68
C VAL A 468 5.82 -10.58 29.23
N LYS A 469 4.90 -11.54 29.16
CA LYS A 469 5.20 -12.88 28.66
C LYS A 469 5.51 -12.82 27.16
N GLU A 470 6.63 -13.43 26.76
CA GLU A 470 7.09 -13.42 25.37
C GLU A 470 6.07 -14.00 24.38
N ASN A 471 5.28 -14.96 24.84
CA ASN A 471 4.26 -15.66 24.05
C ASN A 471 3.06 -14.75 23.73
N GLU A 472 2.66 -13.89 24.67
CA GLU A 472 1.63 -12.87 24.45
C GLU A 472 2.15 -11.75 23.54
N PHE A 473 3.44 -11.43 23.68
CA PHE A 473 4.14 -10.43 22.89
C PHE A 473 4.27 -10.82 21.41
N THR A 474 4.73 -12.04 21.12
CA THR A 474 4.80 -12.56 19.75
C THR A 474 3.41 -12.64 19.11
N HIS A 475 2.38 -13.06 19.85
CA HIS A 475 1.02 -13.11 19.30
C HIS A 475 0.51 -11.73 18.88
N HIS A 476 0.81 -10.66 19.63
CA HIS A 476 0.41 -9.29 19.28
C HIS A 476 1.19 -8.69 18.10
N GLU A 477 2.52 -8.91 18.02
CA GLU A 477 3.33 -8.41 16.90
C GLU A 477 2.97 -9.08 15.57
N PHE A 478 2.64 -10.38 15.58
CA PHE A 478 2.25 -11.11 14.36
C PHE A 478 0.81 -10.85 13.91
N THR A 479 -0.08 -10.41 14.81
CA THR A 479 -1.49 -10.13 14.47
C THR A 479 -1.78 -8.65 14.25
N HIS A 480 -0.92 -7.75 14.72
CA HIS A 480 -1.11 -6.31 14.66
C HIS A 480 0.17 -5.64 14.14
N THR A 481 0.07 -4.96 12.99
CA THR A 481 1.12 -4.06 12.49
C THR A 481 1.49 -3.06 13.59
N TYR A 482 2.77 -2.61 13.63
CA TYR A 482 3.40 -1.70 14.61
C TYR A 482 2.64 -0.40 14.98
N TYR A 483 1.45 -0.17 14.42
CA TYR A 483 0.65 1.05 14.49
C TYR A 483 -0.76 0.84 15.03
N LYS A 484 -1.16 -0.39 15.37
CA LYS A 484 -2.49 -0.65 15.94
C LYS A 484 -2.40 -0.61 17.48
N PRO A 485 -3.16 0.28 18.14
CA PRO A 485 -3.13 0.38 19.59
C PRO A 485 -3.65 -0.90 20.22
N PHE A 486 -3.01 -1.35 21.28
CA PHE A 486 -3.44 -2.48 22.10
C PHE A 486 -3.73 -1.98 23.52
N PHE A 487 -4.54 -2.73 24.28
CA PHE A 487 -4.90 -2.34 25.64
C PHE A 487 -4.07 -3.14 26.63
N LEU A 488 -3.27 -2.43 27.44
CA LEU A 488 -2.54 -3.00 28.57
C LEU A 488 -3.29 -2.72 29.85
N ARG A 489 -3.37 -3.72 30.73
CA ARG A 489 -3.92 -3.53 32.07
C ARG A 489 -2.78 -3.21 33.02
N ILE A 490 -2.70 -1.96 33.47
CA ILE A 490 -1.69 -1.48 34.42
C ILE A 490 -2.42 -1.07 35.70
N ASN A 491 -2.08 -1.71 36.83
CA ASN A 491 -2.70 -1.43 38.14
C ASN A 491 -4.23 -1.37 38.07
N ASN A 492 -4.84 -2.40 37.46
CA ASN A 492 -6.30 -2.52 37.25
C ASN A 492 -6.97 -1.50 36.32
N LYS A 493 -6.22 -0.61 35.64
CA LYS A 493 -6.75 0.27 34.59
C LYS A 493 -6.33 -0.22 33.21
N GLU A 494 -7.25 -0.24 32.25
CA GLU A 494 -6.92 -0.46 30.84
C GLU A 494 -6.36 0.83 30.23
N VAL A 495 -5.20 0.73 29.59
CA VAL A 495 -4.48 1.83 28.97
C VAL A 495 -4.19 1.49 27.53
N LYS A 496 -4.46 2.44 26.64
CA LYS A 496 -4.22 2.31 25.20
C LYS A 496 -2.74 2.57 24.89
N ALA A 497 -2.04 1.53 24.44
CA ALA A 497 -0.60 1.49 24.24
C ALA A 497 -0.20 1.29 22.78
N PHE A 498 1.01 1.74 22.43
CA PHE A 498 1.65 1.60 21.13
C PHE A 498 3.05 0.99 21.30
N PHE A 499 3.44 0.12 20.37
CA PHE A 499 4.68 -0.64 20.43
C PHE A 499 5.85 0.07 19.71
N TRP A 500 7.06 -0.02 20.28
CA TRP A 500 8.32 0.38 19.64
C TRP A 500 9.46 -0.62 19.95
N PRO A 501 9.80 -1.55 19.05
CA PRO A 501 10.96 -2.43 19.25
C PRO A 501 12.26 -1.67 19.02
N ARG A 502 13.30 -1.91 19.84
CA ARG A 502 14.62 -1.29 19.66
C ARG A 502 15.77 -2.24 19.31
N ASN A 503 15.59 -3.57 19.39
CA ASN A 503 16.60 -4.52 18.89
C ASN A 503 16.07 -5.96 18.85
N LYS A 504 16.23 -6.64 17.71
CA LYS A 504 16.09 -8.09 17.57
C LYS A 504 17.41 -8.63 17.02
N THR A 505 18.20 -9.28 17.84
CA THR A 505 19.37 -10.05 17.42
C THR A 505 19.18 -11.47 17.90
N SER A 506 19.49 -12.45 17.05
CA SER A 506 19.41 -13.90 17.31
C SER A 506 18.03 -14.47 17.69
N GLY A 507 16.93 -13.87 17.20
CA GLY A 507 15.58 -14.46 17.35
C GLY A 507 14.86 -14.17 18.66
N GLU A 508 15.50 -13.51 19.62
CA GLU A 508 14.96 -13.24 20.96
C GLU A 508 14.90 -11.71 21.26
N TYR A 509 13.91 -11.29 22.05
CA TYR A 509 13.73 -9.89 22.45
C TYR A 509 14.56 -9.56 23.69
N LYS A 510 15.60 -8.73 23.54
CA LYS A 510 16.43 -8.31 24.67
C LYS A 510 15.81 -7.20 25.52
N ASN A 511 14.95 -6.35 24.93
CA ASN A 511 14.22 -5.27 25.60
C ASN A 511 13.08 -4.77 24.70
N VAL A 512 11.96 -4.35 25.31
CA VAL A 512 10.81 -3.76 24.59
C VAL A 512 10.46 -2.39 25.19
N ASN A 513 10.31 -1.39 24.33
CA ASN A 513 9.78 -0.08 24.73
C ASN A 513 8.29 -0.01 24.36
N VAL A 514 7.46 0.36 25.33
CA VAL A 514 6.02 0.55 25.14
C VAL A 514 5.69 2.00 25.49
N SER A 515 5.05 2.71 24.57
CA SER A 515 4.63 4.09 24.80
C SER A 515 3.10 4.15 24.87
N PHE A 516 2.54 4.97 25.75
CA PHE A 516 1.09 5.14 25.83
C PHE A 516 0.67 6.59 25.90
N VAL A 517 -0.58 6.80 25.48
CA VAL A 517 -1.28 8.07 25.64
C VAL A 517 -2.34 7.83 26.71
N THR A 518 -2.13 8.37 27.91
CA THR A 518 -3.21 8.48 28.89
C THR A 518 -4.17 9.55 28.37
N THR A 519 -5.38 9.14 28.00
CA THR A 519 -6.45 10.08 27.67
C THR A 519 -6.97 10.68 28.95
N ASN A 520 -6.55 11.90 29.26
CA ASN A 520 -7.44 12.91 29.82
C ASN A 520 -7.69 13.96 28.75
#